data_AF-A0A8S0XXG3-F1
#
_entry.id   AF-A0A8S0XXG3-F1
#
_cell.length_a   1.000
_cell.length_b   1.000
_cell.length_c   1.000
_cell.angle_alpha   90.00
_cell.angle_beta   90.00
_cell.angle_gamma   90.00
#
_symmetry.space_group_name_H-M   'P 1'
#
loop_
_entity.id
_entity.type
_entity.pdbx_description
1 polymer ?
#
loop_
_entity_poly.entity_id
_entity_poly.type
_entity_poly.pdbx_seq_one_letter_code
_entity_poly.pdbx_strand_id
1 'polypeptide(L)'
;MDHNYADTVLDLYDIALLLNYERASTEPRFRHAKLREVATTGDFKTVRLLTPAWTEAAAIPRVGFIFDKPLKPTHAEKDEPDLPTNMLPASPSVDLRKLTPTELETHYWQARNHDGCYRTMALLQHFIDLFPEFTRVRVRTVENNAPRSYTTLANERLIVEMKLASPRTLSMSCVLPVNTTCITGGEPTMDHAILGFSAPGSDIDTILDLSSLQFGDVGRGHKGRSLFVLEPVSQYLDRLSKYAEGHNYDQAKISMRINDAPDSEWLKEVAQRTKLRWHNRATDPWCGHCGAPGRGQPLKRCSKCQNAHYCNADHQQAAWTFHKHFCTEPKAKNLHSSKKASF
;
A
#
# COMPACT_ATOMS: atom_id res chain seq x y z
N MET A 1 3.36 -30.97 -17.14
CA MET A 1 4.27 -29.81 -17.10
C MET A 1 4.79 -29.71 -15.69
N ASP A 2 5.97 -30.27 -15.42
CA ASP A 2 6.64 -30.15 -14.13
C ASP A 2 7.16 -28.73 -13.97
N HIS A 3 6.33 -27.85 -13.42
CA HIS A 3 6.82 -26.59 -12.91
C HIS A 3 7.72 -26.92 -11.72
N ASN A 4 9.02 -26.70 -11.88
CA ASN A 4 10.01 -26.77 -10.83
C ASN A 4 9.69 -25.68 -9.79
N TYR A 5 8.74 -25.97 -8.90
CA TYR A 5 8.27 -25.09 -7.82
C TYR A 5 9.26 -25.00 -6.66
N ALA A 6 10.46 -25.55 -6.81
CA ALA A 6 11.53 -25.50 -5.83
C ALA A 6 11.86 -24.03 -5.50
N ASP A 7 11.26 -23.57 -4.41
CA ASP A 7 11.46 -22.34 -3.67
C ASP A 7 11.20 -21.01 -4.41
N THR A 8 9.96 -20.79 -4.87
CA THR A 8 9.48 -19.40 -5.03
C THR A 8 9.14 -18.82 -3.66
N VAL A 9 10.15 -18.35 -2.94
CA VAL A 9 9.94 -17.57 -1.71
C VAL A 9 9.45 -16.18 -2.11
N LEU A 10 8.20 -15.87 -1.77
CA LEU A 10 7.59 -14.56 -1.97
C LEU A 10 8.19 -13.57 -1.00
N ASP A 11 8.64 -12.41 -1.46
CA ASP A 11 9.10 -11.37 -0.54
C ASP A 11 7.92 -10.49 -0.12
N LEU A 12 7.57 -10.49 1.18
CA LEU A 12 6.35 -9.85 1.67
C LEU A 12 6.33 -8.35 1.40
N TYR A 13 7.48 -7.67 1.50
CA TYR A 13 7.58 -6.24 1.22
C TYR A 13 7.31 -5.94 -0.26
N ASP A 14 7.89 -6.75 -1.15
CA ASP A 14 7.70 -6.58 -2.59
C ASP A 14 6.26 -6.91 -3.01
N ILE A 15 5.66 -7.97 -2.46
CA ILE A 15 4.25 -8.30 -2.71
C ILE A 15 3.32 -7.21 -2.19
N ALA A 16 3.58 -6.66 -0.99
CA ALA A 16 2.83 -5.55 -0.43
C ALA A 16 2.85 -4.32 -1.35
N LEU A 17 4.02 -3.96 -1.90
CA LEU A 17 4.15 -2.89 -2.89
C LEU A 17 3.29 -3.12 -4.12
N LEU A 18 3.37 -4.33 -4.70
CA LEU A 18 2.65 -4.64 -5.93
C LEU A 18 1.13 -4.69 -5.72
N LEU A 19 0.66 -5.32 -4.64
CA LEU A 19 -0.75 -5.38 -4.30
C LEU A 19 -1.32 -3.97 -4.08
N ASN A 20 -0.60 -3.11 -3.35
CA ASN A 20 -1.05 -1.74 -3.16
C ASN A 20 -1.09 -0.96 -4.47
N TYR A 21 -0.06 -1.08 -5.32
CA TYR A 21 -0.03 -0.43 -6.63
C TYR A 21 -1.19 -0.87 -7.51
N GLU A 22 -1.35 -2.18 -7.74
CA GLU A 22 -2.40 -2.72 -8.63
C GLU A 22 -3.80 -2.40 -8.10
N ARG A 23 -4.02 -2.48 -6.78
CA ARG A 23 -5.29 -2.11 -6.15
C ARG A 23 -5.60 -0.63 -6.33
N ALA A 24 -4.72 0.26 -5.90
CA ALA A 24 -5.05 1.69 -5.90
C ALA A 24 -5.14 2.28 -7.32
N SER A 25 -4.30 1.79 -8.24
CA SER A 25 -4.27 2.30 -9.62
C SER A 25 -5.45 1.86 -10.48
N THR A 26 -6.23 0.88 -10.01
CA THR A 26 -7.41 0.36 -10.71
C THR A 26 -8.68 0.41 -9.85
N GLU A 27 -8.65 1.11 -8.71
CA GLU A 27 -9.77 1.19 -7.76
C GLU A 27 -11.06 1.73 -8.41
N PRO A 28 -12.14 0.93 -8.50
CA PRO A 28 -13.33 1.28 -9.26
C PRO A 28 -14.03 2.57 -8.81
N ARG A 29 -14.04 2.84 -7.50
CA ARG A 29 -14.67 4.06 -6.95
C ARG A 29 -14.00 5.32 -7.47
N PHE A 30 -12.67 5.27 -7.68
CA PHE A 30 -11.85 6.42 -8.07
C PHE A 30 -11.31 6.33 -9.49
N ARG A 31 -11.74 5.35 -10.27
CA ARG A 31 -11.23 5.13 -11.63
C ARG A 31 -11.37 6.40 -12.47
N HIS A 32 -10.25 6.94 -12.95
CA HIS A 32 -10.12 8.19 -13.72
C HIS A 32 -10.59 9.47 -13.00
N ALA A 33 -10.91 9.39 -11.72
CA ALA A 33 -11.40 10.51 -10.94
C ALA A 33 -10.28 11.55 -10.73
N LYS A 34 -10.60 12.83 -10.93
CA LYS A 34 -9.66 13.94 -10.75
C LYS A 34 -9.98 14.69 -9.46
N LEU A 35 -8.97 14.93 -8.63
CA LEU A 35 -9.08 15.71 -7.41
C LEU A 35 -9.41 17.16 -7.77
N ARG A 36 -10.57 17.63 -7.35
CA ARG A 36 -11.05 19.00 -7.54
C ARG A 36 -10.72 19.89 -6.37
N GLU A 37 -10.86 19.37 -5.15
CA GLU A 37 -10.74 20.16 -3.94
C GLU A 37 -10.29 19.31 -2.74
N VAL A 38 -9.50 19.93 -1.86
CA VAL A 38 -9.12 19.39 -0.55
C VAL A 38 -9.56 20.39 0.52
N ALA A 39 -10.19 19.90 1.60
CA ALA A 39 -10.57 20.71 2.75
C ALA A 39 -10.00 20.07 4.04
N THR A 40 -9.21 20.81 4.83
CA THR A 40 -8.60 20.30 6.08
C THR A 40 -9.19 20.97 7.32
N THR A 41 -9.24 22.30 7.32
CA THR A 41 -9.70 23.07 8.49
C THR A 41 -11.06 23.75 8.27
N GLY A 42 -11.49 23.90 7.02
CA GLY A 42 -12.75 24.54 6.64
C GLY A 42 -13.71 23.62 5.91
N ASP A 43 -14.82 24.19 5.47
CA ASP A 43 -15.74 23.51 4.55
C ASP A 43 -15.27 23.66 3.11
N PHE A 44 -15.81 22.81 2.24
CA PHE A 44 -15.57 22.90 0.80
C PHE A 44 -16.16 24.19 0.24
N LYS A 45 -15.38 24.85 -0.63
CA LYS A 45 -15.77 26.06 -1.35
C LYS A 45 -16.67 25.75 -2.54
N THR A 46 -16.50 24.58 -3.16
CA THR A 46 -17.16 24.25 -4.43
C THR A 46 -18.42 23.40 -4.28
N VAL A 47 -18.60 22.75 -3.13
CA VAL A 47 -19.79 21.94 -2.82
C VAL A 47 -20.21 22.15 -1.39
N ARG A 48 -21.53 22.10 -1.16
CA ARG A 48 -22.08 22.04 0.18
C ARG A 48 -22.30 20.59 0.55
N LEU A 49 -21.52 20.08 1.49
CA LEU A 49 -21.74 18.76 2.09
C LEU A 49 -22.55 18.91 3.37
N LEU A 50 -23.60 18.11 3.49
CA LEU A 50 -24.57 18.15 4.60
C LEU A 50 -24.50 16.91 5.49
N THR A 51 -23.47 16.06 5.30
CA THR A 51 -23.33 14.84 6.09
C THR A 51 -22.95 15.19 7.53
N PRO A 52 -23.74 14.77 8.54
CA PRO A 52 -23.48 15.09 9.95
C PRO A 52 -22.07 14.78 10.41
N ALA A 53 -21.55 13.60 10.04
CA ALA A 53 -20.18 13.19 10.35
C ALA A 53 -19.12 14.20 9.87
N TRP A 54 -19.37 14.93 8.79
CA TRP A 54 -18.49 16.04 8.38
C TRP A 54 -18.79 17.30 9.18
N THR A 55 -20.05 17.77 9.17
CA THR A 55 -20.42 19.10 9.70
C THR A 55 -20.30 19.22 11.22
N GLU A 56 -20.44 18.12 11.96
CA GLU A 56 -20.41 18.09 13.42
C GLU A 56 -19.01 17.76 13.98
N ALA A 57 -18.08 17.30 13.14
CA ALA A 57 -16.72 16.92 13.51
C ALA A 57 -15.76 18.09 13.76
N ALA A 58 -16.24 19.23 14.26
CA ALA A 58 -15.43 20.44 14.45
C ALA A 58 -14.29 20.27 15.47
N ALA A 59 -14.38 19.28 16.37
CA ALA A 59 -13.41 19.05 17.44
C ALA A 59 -12.24 18.13 17.04
N ILE A 60 -12.32 17.45 15.89
CA ILE A 60 -11.28 16.51 15.44
C ILE A 60 -10.62 17.02 14.15
N PRO A 61 -9.29 16.83 13.99
CA PRO A 61 -8.64 17.06 12.70
C PRO A 61 -9.34 16.28 11.59
N ARG A 62 -9.77 16.97 10.54
CA ARG A 62 -10.46 16.36 9.40
C ARG A 62 -9.73 16.66 8.10
N VAL A 63 -9.88 15.77 7.13
CA VAL A 63 -9.46 16.01 5.74
C VAL A 63 -10.50 15.46 4.79
N GLY A 64 -10.89 16.29 3.84
CA GLY A 64 -11.95 16.04 2.90
C GLY A 64 -11.44 16.18 1.48
N PHE A 65 -11.88 15.28 0.60
CA PHE A 65 -11.48 15.24 -0.80
C PHE A 65 -12.72 15.23 -1.70
N ILE A 66 -12.79 16.16 -2.66
CA ILE A 66 -13.77 16.08 -3.74
C ILE A 66 -13.08 15.67 -5.02
N PHE A 67 -13.63 14.65 -5.66
CA PHE A 67 -13.20 14.19 -6.97
C PHE A 67 -14.32 14.34 -7.99
N ASP A 68 -13.96 14.70 -9.22
CA ASP A 68 -14.86 14.63 -10.37
C ASP A 68 -14.47 13.45 -11.26
N LYS A 69 -15.44 12.63 -11.66
CA LYS A 69 -15.28 11.64 -12.72
C LYS A 69 -15.56 12.30 -14.08
N PRO A 70 -14.66 12.18 -15.06
CA PRO A 70 -14.94 12.67 -16.41
C PRO A 70 -16.12 11.89 -17.00
N LEU A 71 -17.01 12.59 -17.71
CA LEU A 71 -18.24 12.00 -18.28
C LEU A 71 -17.94 10.86 -19.28
N LYS A 72 -16.84 10.96 -20.02
CA LYS A 72 -16.34 9.93 -20.93
C LYS A 72 -14.82 9.94 -20.92
N PRO A 73 -14.15 8.93 -20.36
CA PRO A 73 -12.71 8.78 -20.58
C PRO A 73 -12.45 8.52 -22.07
N THR A 74 -11.39 9.12 -22.61
CA THR A 74 -10.87 8.80 -23.93
C THR A 74 -10.44 7.32 -23.98
N HIS A 75 -10.34 6.76 -25.19
CA HIS A 75 -9.86 5.37 -25.33
C HIS A 75 -8.47 5.16 -24.74
N ALA A 76 -7.58 6.15 -24.84
CA ALA A 76 -6.25 6.10 -24.26
C ALA A 76 -6.29 6.12 -22.71
N GLU A 77 -7.24 6.85 -22.12
CA GLU A 77 -7.37 6.94 -20.66
C GLU A 77 -7.91 5.65 -20.05
N LYS A 78 -8.76 4.88 -20.75
CA LYS A 78 -9.41 3.66 -20.19
C LYS A 78 -8.41 2.68 -19.57
N ASP A 79 -7.27 2.50 -20.22
CA ASP A 79 -6.23 1.57 -19.77
C ASP A 79 -5.14 2.27 -18.94
N GLU A 80 -5.17 3.59 -18.84
CA GLU A 80 -4.16 4.35 -18.08
C GLU A 80 -4.37 4.14 -16.57
N PRO A 81 -3.38 3.62 -15.83
CA PRO A 81 -3.49 3.45 -14.38
C PRO A 81 -3.60 4.81 -13.65
N ASP A 82 -4.47 4.88 -12.65
CA ASP A 82 -4.60 6.07 -11.81
C ASP A 82 -3.39 6.17 -10.88
N LEU A 83 -2.79 7.36 -10.80
CA LEU A 83 -1.60 7.64 -10.02
C LEU A 83 -1.72 8.96 -9.27
N PRO A 84 -0.94 9.16 -8.20
CA PRO A 84 -0.75 10.50 -7.63
C PRO A 84 -0.40 11.54 -8.70
N THR A 85 0.46 11.20 -9.66
CA THR A 85 0.94 12.14 -10.69
C THR A 85 -0.09 12.53 -11.75
N ASN A 86 -1.17 11.76 -11.91
CA ASN A 86 -2.24 12.06 -12.88
C ASN A 86 -3.61 12.28 -12.23
N MET A 87 -3.68 12.38 -10.89
CA MET A 87 -4.94 12.60 -10.18
C MET A 87 -5.44 14.04 -10.22
N LEU A 88 -4.63 15.01 -10.66
CA LEU A 88 -5.05 16.40 -10.82
C LEU A 88 -5.71 16.61 -12.20
N PRO A 89 -6.69 17.51 -12.34
CA PRO A 89 -7.22 17.89 -13.64
C PRO A 89 -6.17 18.65 -14.45
N ALA A 90 -6.35 18.76 -15.77
CA ALA A 90 -5.41 19.47 -16.66
C ALA A 90 -5.20 20.95 -16.28
N SER A 91 -6.21 21.58 -15.67
CA SER A 91 -6.15 22.94 -15.14
C SER A 91 -6.51 22.94 -13.66
N PRO A 92 -5.57 22.55 -12.77
CA PRO A 92 -5.84 22.50 -11.34
C PRO A 92 -6.01 23.91 -10.77
N SER A 93 -6.81 24.03 -9.71
CA SER A 93 -6.99 25.26 -8.95
C SER A 93 -5.67 25.71 -8.31
N VAL A 94 -5.60 26.98 -7.88
CA VAL A 94 -4.41 27.54 -7.23
C VAL A 94 -4.03 26.75 -5.98
N ASP A 95 -5.01 26.30 -5.20
CA ASP A 95 -4.77 25.54 -3.97
C ASP A 95 -4.18 24.15 -4.27
N LEU A 96 -4.67 23.46 -5.31
CA LEU A 96 -4.14 22.15 -5.71
C LEU A 96 -2.73 22.22 -6.30
N ARG A 97 -2.36 23.32 -6.99
CA ARG A 97 -1.01 23.50 -7.55
C ARG A 97 0.08 23.63 -6.48
N LYS A 98 -0.30 23.99 -5.26
CA LYS A 98 0.63 24.16 -4.13
C LYS A 98 0.99 22.83 -3.47
N LEU A 99 0.23 21.76 -3.74
CA LEU A 99 0.48 20.45 -3.15
C LEU A 99 1.84 19.92 -3.62
N THR A 100 2.66 19.54 -2.66
CA THR A 100 3.90 18.83 -2.90
C THR A 100 3.63 17.41 -3.43
N PRO A 101 4.59 16.77 -4.09
CA PRO A 101 4.44 15.38 -4.53
C PRO A 101 4.08 14.42 -3.38
N THR A 102 4.64 14.63 -2.18
CA THR A 102 4.34 13.81 -0.99
C THR A 102 2.92 14.02 -0.50
N GLU A 103 2.43 15.26 -0.41
CA GLU A 103 1.04 15.53 -0.04
C GLU A 103 0.07 14.93 -1.05
N LEU A 104 0.37 15.06 -2.34
CA LEU A 104 -0.44 14.49 -3.41
C LEU A 104 -0.50 12.95 -3.31
N GLU A 105 0.63 12.31 -3.03
CA GLU A 105 0.69 10.88 -2.75
C GLU A 105 -0.12 10.51 -1.50
N THR A 106 0.00 11.26 -0.39
CA THR A 106 -0.78 11.01 0.83
C THR A 106 -2.27 11.12 0.55
N HIS A 107 -2.73 12.19 -0.10
CA HIS A 107 -4.13 12.38 -0.47
C HIS A 107 -4.65 11.28 -1.39
N TYR A 108 -3.84 10.84 -2.36
CA TYR A 108 -4.18 9.75 -3.27
C TYR A 108 -4.53 8.46 -2.52
N TRP A 109 -3.67 8.05 -1.59
CA TRP A 109 -3.83 6.82 -0.81
C TRP A 109 -4.89 6.95 0.26
N GLN A 110 -4.91 8.08 0.97
CA GLN A 110 -5.88 8.32 2.03
C GLN A 110 -7.31 8.25 1.51
N ALA A 111 -7.58 8.88 0.36
CA ALA A 111 -8.90 8.84 -0.25
C ALA A 111 -9.35 7.42 -0.65
N ARG A 112 -8.41 6.60 -1.15
CA ARG A 112 -8.67 5.25 -1.67
C ARG A 112 -8.67 4.15 -0.60
N ASN A 113 -8.16 4.43 0.59
CA ASN A 113 -8.03 3.46 1.68
C ASN A 113 -9.23 3.41 2.62
N HIS A 114 -10.32 4.15 2.36
CA HIS A 114 -11.57 3.96 3.08
C HIS A 114 -12.09 2.51 2.92
N ASP A 115 -12.39 1.87 4.05
CA ASP A 115 -12.64 0.43 4.19
C ASP A 115 -11.56 -0.44 3.53
N GLY A 116 -10.34 0.09 3.47
CA GLY A 116 -9.21 -0.55 2.82
C GLY A 116 -8.74 -1.78 3.60
N CYS A 117 -8.90 -1.81 4.92
CA CYS A 117 -8.43 -2.90 5.78
C CYS A 117 -9.01 -4.26 5.32
N TYR A 118 -10.33 -4.42 5.28
CA TYR A 118 -10.96 -5.66 4.83
C TYR A 118 -10.73 -5.98 3.35
N ARG A 119 -10.77 -4.98 2.46
CA ARG A 119 -10.44 -5.19 1.04
C ARG A 119 -9.02 -5.71 0.84
N THR A 120 -8.05 -5.19 1.58
CA THR A 120 -6.65 -5.63 1.49
C THR A 120 -6.44 -7.03 2.06
N MET A 121 -7.21 -7.42 3.10
CA MET A 121 -7.23 -8.81 3.59
C MET A 121 -7.75 -9.77 2.52
N ALA A 122 -8.92 -9.46 1.93
CA ALA A 122 -9.51 -10.27 0.86
C ALA A 122 -8.57 -10.37 -0.36
N LEU A 123 -7.98 -9.25 -0.78
CA LEU A 123 -6.99 -9.20 -1.85
C LEU A 123 -5.79 -10.13 -1.58
N LEU A 124 -5.23 -10.08 -0.37
CA LEU A 124 -4.08 -10.92 -0.02
C LEU A 124 -4.46 -12.40 0.05
N GLN A 125 -5.67 -12.74 0.51
CA GLN A 125 -6.19 -14.11 0.44
C GLN A 125 -6.25 -14.60 -1.00
N HIS A 126 -6.90 -13.84 -1.90
CA HIS A 126 -6.97 -14.20 -3.32
C HIS A 126 -5.58 -14.34 -3.94
N PHE A 127 -4.63 -13.46 -3.58
CA PHE A 127 -3.26 -13.55 -4.06
C PHE A 127 -2.56 -14.84 -3.59
N ILE A 128 -2.65 -15.19 -2.31
CA ILE A 128 -2.04 -16.42 -1.77
C ILE A 128 -2.70 -17.67 -2.36
N ASP A 129 -4.02 -17.67 -2.57
CA ASP A 129 -4.77 -18.78 -3.18
C ASP A 129 -4.30 -19.09 -4.62
N LEU A 130 -3.58 -18.17 -5.28
CA LEU A 130 -2.97 -18.43 -6.58
C LEU A 130 -1.68 -19.25 -6.52
N PHE A 131 -1.15 -19.53 -5.33
CA PHE A 131 0.10 -20.27 -5.13
C PHE A 131 -0.15 -21.61 -4.41
N PRO A 132 0.74 -22.61 -4.58
CA PRO A 132 0.64 -23.87 -3.83
C PRO A 132 0.67 -23.63 -2.31
N GLU A 133 0.03 -24.50 -1.54
CA GLU A 133 -0.07 -24.37 -0.07
C GLU A 133 1.28 -24.35 0.65
N PHE A 134 2.32 -24.97 0.06
CA PHE A 134 3.69 -24.98 0.58
C PHE A 134 4.48 -23.70 0.25
N THR A 135 3.86 -22.71 -0.39
CA THR A 135 4.54 -21.47 -0.75
C THR A 135 4.97 -20.73 0.49
N ARG A 136 6.21 -20.25 0.49
CA ARG A 136 6.81 -19.53 1.60
C ARG A 136 6.81 -18.03 1.36
N VAL A 137 6.61 -17.26 2.41
CA VAL A 137 6.81 -15.82 2.43
C VAL A 137 8.05 -15.50 3.26
N ARG A 138 8.94 -14.66 2.71
CA ARG A 138 10.02 -14.02 3.44
C ARG A 138 9.51 -12.71 4.02
N VAL A 139 9.59 -12.62 5.35
CA VAL A 139 9.24 -11.43 6.13
C VAL A 139 10.52 -10.71 6.48
N ARG A 140 10.56 -9.39 6.23
CA ARG A 140 11.71 -8.52 6.52
C ARG A 140 11.23 -7.30 7.28
N THR A 141 11.79 -7.07 8.46
CA THR A 141 11.50 -5.91 9.31
C THR A 141 12.78 -5.26 9.77
N VAL A 142 12.68 -4.04 10.30
CA VAL A 142 13.81 -3.32 10.89
C VAL A 142 13.37 -2.80 12.25
N GLU A 143 14.09 -3.18 13.29
CA GLU A 143 13.86 -2.73 14.67
C GLU A 143 15.14 -2.14 15.23
N ASN A 144 15.09 -0.91 15.73
CA ASN A 144 16.26 -0.24 16.28
C ASN A 144 17.48 -0.23 15.32
N ASN A 145 17.22 -0.03 14.02
CA ASN A 145 18.18 -0.13 12.91
C ASN A 145 18.79 -1.54 12.68
N ALA A 146 18.35 -2.57 13.39
CA ALA A 146 18.75 -3.95 13.16
C ALA A 146 17.78 -4.63 12.18
N PRO A 147 18.26 -5.15 11.03
CA PRO A 147 17.43 -5.95 10.14
C PRO A 147 17.07 -7.28 10.79
N ARG A 148 15.81 -7.67 10.65
CA ARG A 148 15.32 -9.01 10.95
C ARG A 148 14.72 -9.61 9.68
N SER A 149 14.99 -10.89 9.45
CA SER A 149 14.39 -11.64 8.34
C SER A 149 14.11 -13.07 8.77
N TYR A 150 12.94 -13.57 8.39
CA TYR A 150 12.60 -14.98 8.52
C TYR A 150 11.72 -15.41 7.34
N THR A 151 11.49 -16.71 7.24
CA THR A 151 10.61 -17.29 6.24
C THR A 151 9.57 -18.13 6.96
N THR A 152 8.30 -18.01 6.56
CA THR A 152 7.17 -18.79 7.09
C THR A 152 6.28 -19.25 5.94
N LEU A 153 5.35 -20.19 6.18
CA LEU A 153 4.38 -20.56 5.15
C LEU A 153 3.43 -19.40 4.89
N ALA A 154 3.14 -19.15 3.61
CA ALA A 154 2.25 -18.08 3.22
C ALA A 154 0.86 -18.31 3.82
N ASN A 155 0.34 -19.54 3.87
CA ASN A 155 -0.97 -19.85 4.43
C ASN A 155 -1.05 -19.79 5.96
N GLU A 156 0.07 -19.73 6.68
CA GLU A 156 0.12 -19.59 8.15
C GLU A 156 -0.08 -18.16 8.65
N ARG A 157 -0.21 -17.17 7.74
CA ARG A 157 -0.62 -15.81 8.11
C ARG A 157 -1.94 -15.83 8.88
N LEU A 158 -2.06 -14.93 9.84
CA LEU A 158 -3.28 -14.71 10.61
C LEU A 158 -3.87 -13.34 10.30
N ILE A 159 -5.18 -13.24 10.25
CA ILE A 159 -5.90 -11.96 10.18
C ILE A 159 -6.25 -11.57 11.61
N VAL A 160 -5.89 -10.35 11.98
CA VAL A 160 -6.15 -9.76 13.28
C VAL A 160 -7.22 -8.69 13.09
N GLU A 161 -8.43 -8.96 13.58
CA GLU A 161 -9.59 -8.06 13.54
C GLU A 161 -9.75 -7.39 14.90
N MET A 162 -9.65 -6.08 14.95
CA MET A 162 -9.73 -5.27 16.17
C MET A 162 -10.61 -4.04 15.97
N LYS A 163 -10.93 -3.36 17.06
CA LYS A 163 -11.63 -2.09 17.08
C LYS A 163 -10.67 -0.98 17.48
N LEU A 164 -10.76 0.14 16.77
CA LEU A 164 -10.12 1.40 17.13
C LEU A 164 -11.18 2.31 17.77
N ALA A 165 -10.90 2.84 18.96
CA ALA A 165 -11.78 3.72 19.72
C ALA A 165 -11.30 5.17 19.64
N SER A 166 -12.24 6.09 19.43
CA SER A 166 -12.02 7.52 19.22
C SER A 166 -10.91 7.79 18.17
N PRO A 167 -11.17 7.54 16.88
CA PRO A 167 -10.23 7.90 15.82
C PRO A 167 -9.82 9.38 15.92
N ARG A 168 -8.52 9.66 15.89
CA ARG A 168 -7.95 11.01 16.06
C ARG A 168 -8.08 11.89 14.82
N THR A 169 -8.45 11.29 13.69
CA THR A 169 -8.59 11.99 12.42
C THR A 169 -9.82 11.48 11.70
N LEU A 170 -10.57 12.39 11.09
CA LEU A 170 -11.62 12.07 10.14
C LEU A 170 -11.10 12.27 8.72
N SER A 171 -11.32 11.29 7.85
CA SER A 171 -11.09 11.47 6.41
C SER A 171 -12.37 11.19 5.64
N MET A 172 -12.61 12.01 4.61
CA MET A 172 -13.78 11.87 3.76
C MET A 172 -13.42 12.05 2.30
N SER A 173 -13.96 11.19 1.45
CA SER A 173 -13.88 11.33 0.00
C SER A 173 -15.26 11.33 -0.61
N CYS A 174 -15.53 12.29 -1.51
CA CYS A 174 -16.74 12.32 -2.32
C CYS A 174 -16.37 12.30 -3.80
N VAL A 175 -17.02 11.44 -4.58
CA VAL A 175 -16.80 11.30 -6.03
C VAL A 175 -18.06 11.70 -6.81
N LEU A 176 -17.95 12.74 -7.62
CA LEU A 176 -19.05 13.31 -8.41
C LEU A 176 -18.99 12.84 -9.88
N PRO A 177 -20.13 12.74 -10.59
CA PRO A 177 -21.49 13.01 -10.13
C PRO A 177 -22.14 11.81 -9.40
N VAL A 178 -21.41 10.71 -9.22
CA VAL A 178 -21.94 9.46 -8.59
C VAL A 178 -22.46 9.72 -7.16
N ASN A 179 -21.93 10.76 -6.49
CA ASN A 179 -22.29 11.18 -5.15
C ASN A 179 -22.05 10.10 -4.08
N THR A 180 -21.07 9.23 -4.31
CA THR A 180 -20.61 8.27 -3.30
C THR A 180 -19.69 8.99 -2.33
N THR A 181 -20.05 8.96 -1.06
CA THR A 181 -19.24 9.49 0.04
C THR A 181 -18.66 8.33 0.84
N CYS A 182 -17.37 8.41 1.15
CA CYS A 182 -16.59 7.43 1.91
C CYS A 182 -16.03 8.16 3.14
N ILE A 183 -16.27 7.69 4.36
CA ILE A 183 -15.88 8.38 5.60
C ILE A 183 -15.14 7.41 6.53
N THR A 184 -13.89 7.72 6.87
CA THR A 184 -13.12 7.01 7.90
C THR A 184 -13.04 7.88 9.15
N GLY A 185 -13.24 7.27 10.32
CA GLY A 185 -13.16 7.98 11.60
C GLY A 185 -14.37 8.85 11.94
N GLY A 186 -15.50 8.66 11.26
CA GLY A 186 -16.76 9.38 11.55
C GLY A 186 -17.53 8.83 12.76
N GLU A 187 -17.20 7.62 13.21
CA GLU A 187 -17.88 6.93 14.30
C GLU A 187 -16.97 6.85 15.55
N PRO A 188 -17.53 6.76 16.77
CA PRO A 188 -16.75 6.62 18.01
C PRO A 188 -15.86 5.37 18.04
N THR A 189 -16.25 4.33 17.31
CA THR A 189 -15.48 3.10 17.15
C THR A 189 -15.49 2.67 15.69
N MET A 190 -14.37 2.17 15.19
CA MET A 190 -14.28 1.59 13.86
C MET A 190 -13.61 0.21 13.89
N ASP A 191 -14.09 -0.69 13.04
CA ASP A 191 -13.44 -1.98 12.84
C ASP A 191 -12.17 -1.80 11.97
N HIS A 192 -11.13 -2.56 12.29
CA HIS A 192 -9.86 -2.55 11.58
C HIS A 192 -9.28 -3.95 11.50
N ALA A 193 -8.72 -4.30 10.34
CA ALA A 193 -8.16 -5.61 10.07
C ALA A 193 -6.76 -5.50 9.47
N ILE A 194 -5.86 -6.34 9.97
CA ILE A 194 -4.44 -6.40 9.57
C ILE A 194 -3.97 -7.84 9.46
N LEU A 195 -2.78 -8.05 8.89
CA LEU A 195 -2.14 -9.35 8.81
C LEU A 195 -1.05 -9.48 9.85
N GLY A 196 -1.10 -10.57 10.60
CA GLY A 196 -0.04 -11.05 11.47
C GLY A 196 0.78 -12.14 10.80
N PHE A 197 2.10 -12.03 10.94
CA PHE A 197 3.07 -13.07 10.58
C PHE A 197 3.90 -13.43 11.80
N SER A 198 4.33 -14.69 11.85
CA SER A 198 5.15 -15.23 12.92
C SER A 198 6.39 -15.90 12.34
N ALA A 199 7.52 -15.78 13.03
CA ALA A 199 8.63 -16.68 12.79
C ALA A 199 8.21 -18.12 13.16
N PRO A 200 8.79 -19.16 12.52
CA PRO A 200 8.44 -20.54 12.82
C PRO A 200 8.55 -20.85 14.33
N GLY A 201 7.46 -21.35 14.92
CA GLY A 201 7.39 -21.70 16.33
C GLY A 201 7.20 -20.52 17.31
N SER A 202 6.81 -19.34 16.82
CA SER A 202 6.52 -18.16 17.65
C SER A 202 5.10 -17.64 17.45
N ASP A 203 4.64 -16.79 18.37
CA ASP A 203 3.42 -16.01 18.22
C ASP A 203 3.58 -14.92 17.13
N ILE A 204 2.47 -14.25 16.78
CA ILE A 204 2.49 -13.13 15.83
C ILE A 204 3.50 -12.09 16.33
N ASP A 205 4.49 -11.80 15.51
CA ASP A 205 5.57 -10.86 15.86
C ASP A 205 5.74 -9.73 14.84
N THR A 206 5.08 -9.83 13.69
CA THR A 206 5.17 -8.86 12.60
C THR A 206 3.79 -8.55 12.06
N ILE A 207 3.49 -7.27 11.89
CA ILE A 207 2.25 -6.78 11.31
C ILE A 207 2.49 -6.24 9.91
N LEU A 208 1.60 -6.60 8.98
CA LEU A 208 1.40 -5.93 7.70
C LEU A 208 0.03 -5.22 7.69
N ASP A 209 0.04 -3.91 7.51
CA ASP A 209 -1.16 -3.09 7.31
C ASP A 209 -1.02 -2.30 6.00
N LEU A 210 -1.76 -2.74 4.98
CA LEU A 210 -1.80 -2.13 3.64
C LEU A 210 -2.75 -0.94 3.55
N SER A 211 -3.53 -0.68 4.61
CA SER A 211 -4.61 0.31 4.63
C SER A 211 -4.32 1.51 5.51
N SER A 212 -3.27 1.46 6.34
CA SER A 212 -2.89 2.46 7.33
C SER A 212 -2.87 3.91 6.82
N LEU A 213 -2.56 4.12 5.54
CA LEU A 213 -2.62 5.45 4.90
C LEU A 213 -4.02 6.09 4.88
N GLN A 214 -5.10 5.38 5.23
CA GLN A 214 -6.41 5.99 5.49
C GLN A 214 -6.38 7.06 6.61
N PHE A 215 -5.37 6.96 7.49
CA PHE A 215 -5.11 7.92 8.57
C PHE A 215 -4.11 9.02 8.15
N GLY A 216 -3.83 9.18 6.85
CA GLY A 216 -2.91 10.21 6.35
C GLY A 216 -1.44 9.88 6.65
N ASP A 217 -0.61 10.90 6.88
CA ASP A 217 0.84 10.74 7.03
C ASP A 217 1.25 9.89 8.25
N VAL A 218 0.48 9.92 9.33
CA VAL A 218 0.74 9.03 10.48
C VAL A 218 0.64 7.55 10.06
N GLY A 219 -0.19 7.29 9.04
CA GLY A 219 -0.39 6.01 8.37
C GLY A 219 0.84 5.43 7.68
N ARG A 220 1.86 6.25 7.41
CA ARG A 220 3.06 5.83 6.66
C ARG A 220 3.98 4.96 7.51
N GLY A 221 4.38 3.81 6.99
CA GLY A 221 5.39 2.95 7.61
C GLY A 221 6.82 3.53 7.50
N HIS A 222 7.79 2.85 8.11
CA HIS A 222 9.22 3.18 8.06
C HIS A 222 9.54 4.67 8.24
N LYS A 223 9.19 5.22 9.41
CA LYS A 223 9.42 6.63 9.79
C LYS A 223 8.77 7.63 8.81
N GLY A 224 7.56 7.32 8.36
CA GLY A 224 6.78 8.23 7.54
C GLY A 224 7.11 8.20 6.04
N ARG A 225 7.80 7.15 5.54
CA ARG A 225 8.22 7.10 4.13
C ARG A 225 7.61 5.98 3.31
N SER A 226 7.13 4.91 3.95
CA SER A 226 6.52 3.78 3.25
C SER A 226 5.02 4.01 2.99
N LEU A 227 4.50 3.38 1.93
CA LEU A 227 3.09 3.43 1.54
C LEU A 227 2.20 2.43 2.28
N PHE A 228 2.80 1.62 3.14
CA PHE A 228 2.15 0.66 4.02
C PHE A 228 3.02 0.44 5.25
N VAL A 229 2.48 -0.25 6.23
CA VAL A 229 3.19 -0.61 7.45
C VAL A 229 3.59 -2.08 7.40
N LEU A 230 4.88 -2.35 7.59
CA LEU A 230 5.45 -3.68 7.80
C LEU A 230 6.48 -3.58 8.93
N GLU A 231 6.07 -3.91 10.15
CA GLU A 231 6.87 -3.66 11.35
C GLU A 231 6.57 -4.68 12.46
N PRO A 232 7.44 -4.79 13.48
CA PRO A 232 7.16 -5.61 14.66
C PRO A 232 5.88 -5.17 15.38
N VAL A 233 5.20 -6.10 16.05
CA VAL A 233 3.95 -5.81 16.80
C VAL A 233 4.13 -4.64 17.77
N SER A 234 5.23 -4.57 18.51
CA SER A 234 5.54 -3.46 19.43
C SER A 234 5.46 -2.08 18.77
N GLN A 235 6.15 -1.92 17.64
CA GLN A 235 6.14 -0.65 16.88
C GLN A 235 4.77 -0.35 16.28
N TYR A 236 4.02 -1.39 15.91
CA TYR A 236 2.66 -1.24 15.40
C TYR A 236 1.69 -0.74 16.49
N LEU A 237 1.77 -1.27 17.70
CA LEU A 237 0.95 -0.79 18.83
C LEU A 237 1.27 0.67 19.19
N ASP A 238 2.55 1.04 19.23
CA ASP A 238 2.97 2.44 19.40
C ASP A 238 2.36 3.34 18.33
N ARG A 239 2.24 2.84 17.10
CA ARG A 239 1.65 3.56 15.97
C ARG A 239 0.13 3.68 16.09
N LEU A 240 -0.59 2.66 16.54
CA LEU A 240 -2.05 2.72 16.73
C LEU A 240 -2.46 3.89 17.64
N SER A 241 -1.67 4.20 18.67
CA SER A 241 -1.91 5.34 19.56
C SER A 241 -1.94 6.71 18.86
N LYS A 242 -1.38 6.79 17.64
CA LYS A 242 -1.39 7.98 16.78
C LYS A 242 -2.65 8.08 15.92
N TYR A 243 -3.37 6.98 15.70
CA TYR A 243 -4.60 6.93 14.90
C TYR A 243 -5.85 7.03 15.74
N ALA A 244 -5.79 6.51 16.96
CA ALA A 244 -6.93 6.33 17.84
C ALA A 244 -6.51 6.56 19.30
N GLU A 245 -7.46 6.90 20.16
CA GLU A 245 -7.20 7.00 21.60
C GLU A 245 -7.05 5.63 22.25
N GLY A 246 -7.73 4.62 21.73
CA GLY A 246 -7.66 3.25 22.21
C GLY A 246 -7.83 2.21 21.12
N HIS A 247 -7.44 0.98 21.44
CA HIS A 247 -7.67 -0.20 20.61
C HIS A 247 -7.83 -1.44 21.50
N ASN A 248 -8.46 -2.49 21.00
CA ASN A 248 -8.62 -3.76 21.72
C ASN A 248 -7.75 -4.90 21.15
N TYR A 249 -6.55 -4.58 20.66
CA TYR A 249 -5.63 -5.55 20.05
C TYR A 249 -5.45 -6.85 20.85
N ASP A 250 -5.30 -6.77 22.18
CA ASP A 250 -5.13 -7.95 23.04
C ASP A 250 -6.37 -8.86 23.10
N GLN A 251 -7.52 -8.35 22.66
CA GLN A 251 -8.80 -9.04 22.56
C GLN A 251 -9.23 -9.22 21.09
N ALA A 252 -8.29 -9.02 20.15
CA ALA A 252 -8.59 -9.09 18.73
C ALA A 252 -9.11 -10.47 18.34
N LYS A 253 -10.07 -10.50 17.43
CA LYS A 253 -10.50 -11.74 16.79
C LYS A 253 -9.40 -12.16 15.81
N ILE A 254 -8.90 -13.37 16.00
CA ILE A 254 -7.89 -13.97 15.13
C ILE A 254 -8.59 -14.95 14.18
N SER A 255 -8.36 -14.78 12.88
CA SER A 255 -8.96 -15.65 11.86
C SER A 255 -7.94 -16.03 10.79
N MET A 256 -8.08 -17.25 10.24
CA MET A 256 -7.28 -17.66 9.07
C MET A 256 -7.81 -17.04 7.78
N ARG A 257 -9.11 -16.75 7.74
CA ARG A 257 -9.79 -16.15 6.59
C ARG A 257 -10.93 -15.25 7.04
N ILE A 258 -11.21 -14.23 6.25
CA ILE A 258 -12.42 -13.43 6.28
C ILE A 258 -13.29 -13.75 5.06
N ASN A 259 -14.56 -13.34 5.14
CA ASN A 259 -15.47 -13.36 4.01
C ASN A 259 -14.97 -12.46 2.88
N ASP A 260 -15.42 -12.76 1.67
CA ASP A 260 -15.12 -11.96 0.49
C ASP A 260 -15.67 -10.53 0.62
N ALA A 261 -14.92 -9.57 0.07
CA ALA A 261 -15.35 -8.18 -0.02
C ALA A 261 -16.42 -8.00 -1.13
N PRO A 262 -17.25 -6.95 -1.07
CA PRO A 262 -18.28 -6.70 -2.10
C PRO A 262 -17.74 -6.60 -3.54
N ASP A 263 -16.45 -6.28 -3.69
CA ASP A 263 -15.70 -6.12 -4.92
C ASP A 263 -14.72 -7.29 -5.19
N SER A 264 -15.01 -8.48 -4.65
CA SER A 264 -14.17 -9.69 -4.74
C SER A 264 -13.69 -10.03 -6.16
N GLU A 265 -14.54 -9.95 -7.19
CA GLU A 265 -14.12 -10.25 -8.56
C GLU A 265 -13.01 -9.30 -9.06
N TRP A 266 -13.14 -8.01 -8.79
CA TRP A 266 -12.09 -7.05 -9.11
C TRP A 266 -10.81 -7.32 -8.30
N LEU A 267 -10.94 -7.67 -7.01
CA LEU A 267 -9.78 -8.03 -6.18
C LEU A 267 -9.06 -9.30 -6.68
N LYS A 268 -9.79 -10.29 -7.22
CA LYS A 268 -9.19 -11.48 -7.87
C LYS A 268 -8.40 -11.08 -9.11
N GLU A 269 -8.89 -10.15 -9.93
CA GLU A 269 -8.14 -9.63 -11.07
C GLU A 269 -6.87 -8.87 -10.64
N VAL A 270 -6.95 -8.05 -9.57
CA VAL A 270 -5.79 -7.37 -8.97
C VAL A 270 -4.75 -8.39 -8.52
N ALA A 271 -5.18 -9.47 -7.85
CA ALA A 271 -4.30 -10.55 -7.41
C ALA A 271 -3.62 -11.25 -8.60
N GLN A 272 -4.35 -11.53 -9.69
CA GLN A 272 -3.80 -12.13 -10.91
C GLN A 272 -2.77 -11.21 -11.58
N ARG A 273 -3.06 -9.91 -11.74
CA ARG A 273 -2.09 -8.94 -12.28
C ARG A 273 -0.83 -8.86 -11.43
N THR A 274 -1.00 -8.87 -10.10
CA THR A 274 0.13 -8.87 -9.16
C THR A 274 0.99 -10.12 -9.32
N LYS A 275 0.38 -11.30 -9.44
CA LYS A 275 1.11 -12.56 -9.67
C LYS A 275 1.86 -12.54 -10.99
N LEU A 276 1.23 -12.06 -12.06
CA LEU A 276 1.86 -11.92 -13.37
C LEU A 276 3.11 -11.03 -13.28
N ARG A 277 2.98 -9.86 -12.64
CA ARG A 277 4.09 -8.93 -12.44
C ARG A 277 5.21 -9.54 -11.59
N TRP A 278 4.85 -10.24 -10.51
CA TRP A 278 5.82 -10.97 -9.69
C TRP A 278 6.61 -12.01 -10.50
N HIS A 279 5.94 -12.80 -11.34
CA HIS A 279 6.62 -13.78 -12.20
C HIS A 279 7.52 -13.13 -13.25
N ASN A 280 7.12 -11.98 -13.78
CA ASN A 280 7.87 -11.24 -14.81
C ASN A 280 8.94 -10.29 -14.24
N ARG A 281 9.19 -10.29 -12.92
CA ARG A 281 10.10 -9.35 -12.23
C ARG A 281 11.52 -9.23 -12.81
N ALA A 282 12.00 -10.29 -13.47
CA ALA A 282 13.31 -10.29 -14.10
C ALA A 282 13.36 -9.45 -15.39
N THR A 283 12.24 -9.33 -16.10
CA THR A 283 12.12 -8.64 -17.40
C THR A 283 11.32 -7.34 -17.32
N ASP A 284 10.34 -7.27 -16.41
CA ASP A 284 9.54 -6.08 -16.11
C ASP A 284 9.63 -5.72 -14.62
N PRO A 285 10.72 -5.05 -14.19
CA PRO A 285 10.88 -4.65 -12.80
C PRO A 285 9.92 -3.52 -12.43
N TRP A 286 9.71 -3.34 -11.12
CA TRP A 286 8.90 -2.24 -10.57
C TRP A 286 9.72 -1.32 -9.67
N CYS A 287 9.16 -0.15 -9.40
CA CYS A 287 9.69 0.79 -8.43
C CYS A 287 9.56 0.24 -7.00
N GLY A 288 10.67 0.13 -6.27
CA GLY A 288 10.73 -0.31 -4.86
C GLY A 288 10.15 0.66 -3.82
N HIS A 289 9.39 1.67 -4.26
CA HIS A 289 8.68 2.64 -3.42
C HIS A 289 7.18 2.64 -3.70
N CYS A 290 6.80 2.79 -4.97
CA CYS A 290 5.38 2.88 -5.36
C CYS A 290 4.82 1.64 -6.07
N GLY A 291 5.64 0.61 -6.35
CA GLY A 291 5.23 -0.60 -7.06
C GLY A 291 4.95 -0.43 -8.57
N ALA A 292 5.08 0.79 -9.10
CA ALA A 292 4.80 1.06 -10.52
C ALA A 292 5.86 0.46 -11.46
N PRO A 293 5.46 -0.02 -12.66
CA PRO A 293 6.40 -0.40 -13.71
C PRO A 293 7.06 0.82 -14.36
N GLY A 294 8.03 0.56 -15.24
CA GLY A 294 8.72 1.60 -16.02
C GLY A 294 7.83 2.39 -17.01
N ARG A 295 6.71 1.81 -17.48
CA ARG A 295 5.77 2.44 -18.43
C ARG A 295 6.45 3.03 -19.68
N GLY A 296 7.34 2.25 -20.30
CA GLY A 296 8.11 2.69 -21.47
C GLY A 296 9.33 3.56 -21.15
N GLN A 297 9.54 3.92 -19.88
CA GLN A 297 10.77 4.54 -19.39
C GLN A 297 11.57 3.54 -18.54
N PRO A 298 12.91 3.46 -18.71
CA PRO A 298 13.72 2.58 -17.88
C PRO A 298 13.74 3.10 -16.43
N LEU A 299 13.48 2.20 -15.47
CA LEU A 299 13.61 2.52 -14.05
C LEU A 299 15.09 2.69 -13.66
N LYS A 300 15.37 3.62 -12.75
CA LYS A 300 16.71 3.82 -12.18
C LYS A 300 17.05 2.66 -11.26
N ARG A 301 18.27 2.12 -11.38
CA ARG A 301 18.75 1.01 -10.54
C ARG A 301 19.50 1.54 -9.33
N CYS A 302 19.37 0.84 -8.20
CA CYS A 302 20.23 1.09 -7.04
C CYS A 302 21.70 0.90 -7.44
N SER A 303 22.52 1.95 -7.27
CA SER A 303 23.93 1.91 -7.64
C SER A 303 24.71 0.81 -6.92
N LYS A 304 24.33 0.49 -5.68
CA LYS A 304 24.97 -0.53 -4.84
C LYS A 304 24.57 -1.95 -5.22
N CYS A 305 23.29 -2.33 -5.11
CA CYS A 305 22.87 -3.72 -5.33
C CYS A 305 22.50 -4.05 -6.77
N GLN A 306 22.21 -3.05 -7.61
CA GLN A 306 21.75 -3.18 -8.99
C GLN A 306 20.46 -4.00 -9.19
N ASN A 307 19.83 -4.47 -8.10
CA ASN A 307 18.63 -5.32 -8.14
C ASN A 307 17.34 -4.55 -7.87
N ALA A 308 17.41 -3.50 -7.04
CA ALA A 308 16.26 -2.64 -6.78
C ALA A 308 16.15 -1.54 -7.85
N HIS A 309 14.91 -1.23 -8.24
CA HIS A 309 14.58 -0.27 -9.29
C HIS A 309 13.68 0.83 -8.73
N TYR A 310 13.74 2.03 -9.30
CA TYR A 310 13.00 3.21 -8.82
C TYR A 310 12.58 4.10 -9.98
N CYS A 311 11.42 4.76 -9.88
CA CYS A 311 10.98 5.75 -10.87
C CYS A 311 11.97 6.92 -10.96
N ASN A 312 12.47 7.39 -9.82
CA ASN A 312 13.34 8.56 -9.70
C ASN A 312 14.18 8.49 -8.41
N ALA A 313 15.00 9.52 -8.18
CA ALA A 313 15.86 9.60 -7.00
C ALA A 313 15.06 9.77 -5.70
N ASP A 314 13.91 10.47 -5.75
CA ASP A 314 13.07 10.70 -4.58
C ASP A 314 12.45 9.38 -4.08
N HIS A 315 11.97 8.54 -5.00
CA HIS A 315 11.48 7.19 -4.68
C HIS A 315 12.59 6.31 -4.12
N GLN A 316 13.81 6.39 -4.65
CA GLN A 316 14.95 5.69 -4.06
C GLN A 316 15.23 6.18 -2.64
N GLN A 317 15.20 7.49 -2.39
CA GLN A 317 15.45 8.10 -1.09
C GLN A 317 14.36 7.77 -0.05
N ALA A 318 13.10 7.70 -0.49
CA ALA A 318 11.98 7.28 0.34
C ALA A 318 12.15 5.81 0.78
N ALA A 319 12.40 4.92 -0.18
CA ALA A 319 12.64 3.50 0.07
C ALA A 319 13.97 3.20 0.80
N TRP A 320 14.95 4.11 0.74
CA TRP A 320 16.29 3.88 1.30
C TRP A 320 16.27 3.58 2.80
N THR A 321 15.31 4.14 3.54
CA THR A 321 15.15 3.89 4.99
C THR A 321 15.01 2.42 5.32
N PHE A 322 14.33 1.65 4.46
CA PHE A 322 14.19 0.20 4.56
C PHE A 322 15.27 -0.51 3.73
N HIS A 323 15.40 -0.14 2.45
CA HIS A 323 16.24 -0.83 1.48
C HIS A 323 17.70 -0.97 1.93
N LYS A 324 18.27 0.05 2.56
CA LYS A 324 19.69 0.05 2.98
C LYS A 324 20.07 -1.14 3.86
N HIS A 325 19.13 -1.65 4.65
CA HIS A 325 19.34 -2.77 5.57
C HIS A 325 19.42 -4.13 4.86
N PHE A 326 18.90 -4.22 3.65
CA PHE A 326 18.87 -5.44 2.82
C PHE A 326 19.61 -5.26 1.49
N CYS A 327 20.33 -4.15 1.34
CA CYS A 327 21.05 -3.80 0.12
C CYS A 327 22.44 -4.47 0.11
N THR A 328 22.53 -5.61 -0.57
CA THR A 328 23.78 -6.36 -0.75
C THR A 328 24.38 -6.09 -2.14
N GLU A 329 25.71 -5.95 -2.22
CA GLU A 329 26.40 -5.82 -3.50
C GLU A 329 26.18 -7.05 -4.38
N PRO A 330 26.12 -6.91 -5.71
CA PRO A 330 26.13 -8.05 -6.61
C PRO A 330 27.38 -8.86 -6.32
N LYS A 331 27.24 -10.17 -6.11
CA LYS A 331 28.41 -11.05 -6.11
C LYS A 331 29.16 -10.79 -7.41
N ALA A 332 30.40 -10.29 -7.32
CA ALA A 332 31.23 -10.07 -8.49
C ALA A 332 31.22 -11.37 -9.30
N LYS A 333 30.79 -11.30 -10.56
CA LYS A 333 30.95 -12.43 -11.46
C LYS A 333 32.45 -12.68 -11.50
N ASN A 334 32.93 -13.75 -10.87
CA ASN A 334 34.32 -14.15 -10.95
C ASN A 334 34.66 -14.34 -12.42
N LEU A 335 35.13 -13.28 -13.09
CA LEU A 335 35.86 -13.37 -14.34
C LEU A 335 37.20 -14.01 -13.99
N HIS A 336 37.20 -15.32 -13.74
CA HIS A 336 38.38 -16.13 -14.02
C HIS A 336 38.49 -16.23 -15.53
N SER A 337 39.01 -15.15 -16.14
CA SER A 337 39.76 -15.25 -17.37
C SER A 337 40.96 -16.15 -17.07
N SER A 338 40.81 -17.44 -17.36
CA SER A 338 41.91 -18.37 -17.50
C SER A 338 42.86 -17.76 -18.54
N LYS A 339 43.93 -17.12 -18.06
CA LYS A 339 45.13 -16.87 -18.86
C LYS A 339 45.57 -18.24 -19.36
N LYS A 340 45.32 -18.52 -20.65
CA LYS A 340 46.02 -19.59 -21.36
C LYS A 340 47.51 -19.28 -21.24
N ALA A 341 48.21 -20.07 -20.44
CA ALA A 341 49.65 -20.17 -20.53
C ALA A 341 49.94 -20.85 -21.87
N SER A 342 50.44 -20.07 -22.82
CA SER A 342 51.11 -20.58 -24.01
C SER A 342 52.42 -21.22 -23.55
N PHE A 343 52.55 -22.52 -23.77
CA PHE A 343 53.85 -23.20 -23.82
C PHE A 343 54.26 -23.34 -25.28
#